data_AF-A0A1B0DE50-F1
#
_entry.id   AF-A0A1B0DE50-F1
#
_cell.length_a   1.000
_cell.length_b   1.000
_cell.length_c   1.000
_cell.angle_alpha   90.00
_cell.angle_beta   90.00
_cell.angle_gamma   90.00
#
_symmetry.space_group_name_H-M   'P 1'
#
loop_
_entity.id
_entity.type
_entity.pdbx_description
1 polymer ?
#
loop_
_entity_poly.entity_id
_entity_poly.type
_entity_poly.pdbx_seq_one_letter_code
_entity_poly.pdbx_strand_id
1 'polypeptide(L)'
;MHQKLQMLNICMERRCIREGGLPFSLTSAESTSKGGGNEGSGKKKIDDSEDEFFDCANDDDEDDGQQNRHAPWNKPEGRLSRLGDMTLVDSDEPLYIPVTQEPVPKTEDQLEDDAEVMLKLGPGSELGTQMMSASLLSDMESFKAANPNGKIEDFIRWYSPRDWIEDATDED
;
A
#
# COMPACT_ATOMS: atom_id res chain seq x y z
N MET A 1 18.51 -25.78 4.73
CA MET A 1 18.58 -24.99 5.99
C MET A 1 18.72 -23.48 5.80
N HIS A 2 18.73 -22.93 4.57
CA HIS A 2 18.88 -21.48 4.35
C HIS A 2 17.60 -20.76 3.88
N GLN A 3 16.56 -21.50 3.50
CA GLN A 3 15.31 -20.94 2.96
C GLN A 3 14.65 -19.96 3.94
N LYS A 4 14.47 -20.35 5.21
CA LYS A 4 13.87 -19.47 6.23
C LYS A 4 14.64 -18.16 6.42
N LEU A 5 15.97 -18.21 6.36
CA LEU A 5 16.82 -17.03 6.48
C LEU A 5 16.73 -16.14 5.22
N GLN A 6 16.68 -16.73 4.03
CA GLN A 6 16.45 -16.01 2.78
C GLN A 6 15.08 -15.33 2.76
N MET A 7 14.04 -16.03 3.24
CA MET A 7 12.69 -15.49 3.38
C MET A 7 12.62 -14.32 4.37
N LEU A 8 13.38 -14.40 5.47
CA LEU A 8 13.48 -13.27 6.41
C LEU A 8 14.14 -12.06 5.74
N ASN A 9 15.24 -12.26 5.02
CA ASN A 9 16.00 -11.18 4.38
C ASN A 9 15.19 -10.43 3.34
N ILE A 10 14.49 -11.16 2.44
CA ILE A 10 13.67 -10.52 1.40
C ILE A 10 12.48 -9.76 2.00
N CYS A 11 11.88 -10.26 3.08
CA CYS A 11 10.81 -9.57 3.79
C CYS A 11 11.29 -8.28 4.48
N MET A 12 12.51 -8.29 5.04
CA MET A 12 13.11 -7.10 5.65
C MET A 12 13.46 -6.04 4.59
N GLU A 13 14.02 -6.45 3.46
CA GLU A 13 14.35 -5.55 2.35
C GLU A 13 13.11 -4.86 1.79
N ARG A 14 12.04 -5.63 1.52
CA ARG A 14 10.74 -5.09 1.08
C ARG A 14 10.11 -4.13 2.08
N ARG A 15 10.23 -4.42 3.39
CA ARG A 15 9.75 -3.51 4.44
C ARG A 15 10.56 -2.21 4.45
N CYS A 16 11.88 -2.27 4.34
CA CYS A 16 12.73 -1.07 4.29
C CYS A 16 12.36 -0.15 3.13
N ILE A 17 12.18 -0.71 1.93
CA ILE A 17 11.79 0.06 0.74
C ILE A 17 10.46 0.79 0.97
N ARG A 18 9.48 0.13 1.59
CA ARG A 18 8.16 0.70 1.85
C ARG A 18 8.17 1.81 2.92
N GLU A 19 8.99 1.68 3.95
CA GLU A 19 9.10 2.67 5.04
C GLU A 19 10.04 3.84 4.68
N GLY A 20 10.53 3.91 3.44
CA GLY A 20 11.54 4.90 3.04
C GLY A 20 12.87 4.76 3.80
N GLY A 21 13.10 3.60 4.42
CA GLY A 21 14.28 3.30 5.23
C GLY A 21 15.46 2.88 4.36
N LEU A 22 16.68 3.25 4.79
CA LEU A 22 17.91 2.75 4.19
C LEU A 22 17.98 1.22 4.36
N PRO A 23 18.51 0.47 3.37
CA PRO A 23 18.55 -0.99 3.43
C PRO A 23 19.26 -1.45 4.71
N PHE A 24 18.74 -2.51 5.33
CA PHE A 24 19.25 -3.08 6.59
C PHE A 24 20.77 -3.31 6.59
N SER A 25 21.38 -3.55 5.43
CA SER A 25 22.83 -3.68 5.27
C SER A 25 23.64 -2.43 5.66
N LEU A 26 23.01 -1.26 5.78
CA LEU A 26 23.66 0.03 6.08
C LEU A 26 23.42 0.50 7.53
N THR A 27 22.60 -0.20 8.32
CA THR A 27 22.31 0.22 9.72
C THR A 27 23.33 -0.31 10.74
N SER A 28 24.32 -1.10 10.31
CA SER A 28 25.31 -1.71 11.22
C SER A 28 26.56 -0.87 11.47
N ALA A 29 26.65 0.37 10.97
CA ALA A 29 27.81 1.22 11.21
C ALA A 29 27.38 2.62 11.69
N GLU A 30 27.63 2.86 12.97
CA GLU A 30 27.80 4.17 13.62
C GLU A 30 26.54 4.87 14.21
N SER A 31 26.39 4.71 15.53
CA SER A 31 26.15 5.84 16.45
C SER A 31 26.66 5.50 17.85
N THR A 32 27.96 5.76 18.07
CA THR A 32 28.53 6.07 19.38
C THR A 32 28.67 7.60 19.49
N SER A 33 28.36 8.13 20.68
CA SER A 33 28.49 9.53 21.15
C SER A 33 27.23 10.40 20.93
N LYS A 34 26.60 11.09 21.91
CA LYS A 34 27.05 11.68 23.19
C LYS A 34 25.86 11.90 24.17
N GLY A 35 26.15 11.72 25.47
CA GLY A 35 25.63 12.53 26.61
C GLY A 35 24.29 12.08 27.19
N GLY A 36 24.02 12.05 28.49
CA GLY A 36 24.76 12.33 29.72
C GLY A 36 23.90 11.82 30.89
N GLY A 37 24.53 11.47 32.02
CA GLY A 37 23.87 10.79 33.13
C GLY A 37 22.97 11.68 34.01
N ASN A 38 22.09 11.04 34.79
CA ASN A 38 21.89 11.34 36.21
C ASN A 38 21.07 10.21 36.88
N GLU A 39 21.54 9.74 38.02
CA GLU A 39 20.80 8.82 38.90
C GLU A 39 19.74 9.61 39.70
N GLY A 40 18.58 9.00 39.96
CA GLY A 40 17.51 9.67 40.71
C GLY A 40 16.36 8.73 41.05
N SER A 41 16.52 8.00 42.15
CA SER A 41 15.51 7.24 42.88
C SER A 41 14.15 7.93 43.04
N GLY A 42 13.04 7.16 42.93
CA GLY A 42 11.86 7.42 43.77
C GLY A 42 10.48 7.30 43.13
N LYS A 43 9.79 6.22 43.52
CA LYS A 43 8.35 6.17 43.87
C LYS A 43 7.30 6.12 42.75
N LYS A 44 6.73 4.92 42.64
CA LYS A 44 5.44 4.55 42.05
C LYS A 44 4.29 5.46 42.56
N LYS A 45 3.49 6.01 41.65
CA LYS A 45 2.04 6.21 41.80
C LYS A 45 1.36 5.89 40.48
N ILE A 46 0.43 4.95 40.55
CA ILE A 46 -0.59 4.70 39.53
C ILE A 46 -1.71 5.68 39.87
N ASP A 47 -2.05 6.57 38.96
CA ASP A 47 -3.26 7.38 39.02
C ASP A 47 -4.09 7.01 37.80
N ASP A 48 -5.24 6.42 38.10
CA ASP A 48 -6.25 5.91 37.19
C ASP A 48 -7.31 7.01 37.15
N SER A 49 -7.31 7.82 36.09
CA SER A 49 -8.37 8.79 35.83
C SER A 49 -8.77 8.69 34.37
N GLU A 50 -10.00 8.22 34.22
CA GLU A 50 -10.74 7.90 33.01
C GLU A 50 -11.28 9.20 32.38
N ASP A 51 -11.33 9.26 31.05
CA ASP A 51 -12.03 10.26 30.20
C ASP A 51 -11.45 11.69 30.06
N GLU A 52 -10.34 11.83 29.32
CA GLU A 52 -10.06 13.04 28.52
C GLU A 52 -10.56 12.83 27.08
N PHE A 53 -11.84 13.12 26.86
CA PHE A 53 -12.40 13.30 25.52
C PHE A 53 -11.77 14.54 24.89
N PHE A 54 -10.81 14.35 23.99
CA PHE A 54 -10.32 15.43 23.14
C PHE A 54 -11.46 15.85 22.19
N ASP A 55 -12.21 16.89 22.58
CA ASP A 55 -12.92 17.73 21.61
C ASP A 55 -11.80 18.39 20.77
N CYS A 56 -11.47 17.79 19.63
CA CYS A 56 -10.59 18.42 18.65
C CYS A 56 -11.21 19.75 18.29
N ALA A 57 -10.63 20.83 18.81
CA ALA A 57 -10.91 22.17 18.36
C ALA A 57 -10.80 22.17 16.83
N ASN A 58 -11.88 22.59 16.16
CA ASN A 58 -11.85 22.95 14.76
C ASN A 58 -10.83 24.08 14.60
N ASP A 59 -9.57 23.73 14.31
CA ASP A 59 -8.67 24.64 13.61
C ASP A 59 -9.15 24.62 12.16
N ASP A 60 -10.04 25.57 11.90
CA ASP A 60 -10.37 26.05 10.57
C ASP A 60 -9.13 26.82 10.06
N ASP A 61 -8.08 26.06 9.70
CA ASP A 61 -6.94 26.61 8.97
C ASP A 61 -7.42 26.90 7.55
N GLU A 62 -7.77 28.16 7.33
CA GLU A 62 -7.95 28.79 6.03
C GLU A 62 -6.63 28.69 5.22
N ASP A 63 -6.44 27.58 4.50
CA ASP A 63 -5.37 27.46 3.47
C ASP A 63 -5.96 27.69 2.07
N ASP A 64 -5.62 28.86 1.54
CA ASP A 64 -5.92 29.38 0.21
C ASP A 64 -5.11 28.61 -0.84
N GLY A 65 -5.74 27.68 -1.55
CA GLY A 65 -5.04 26.88 -2.56
C GLY A 65 -5.91 25.90 -3.32
N GLN A 66 -6.70 26.41 -4.25
CA GLN A 66 -7.44 25.72 -5.31
C GLN A 66 -6.86 24.34 -5.72
N GLN A 67 -7.35 23.24 -5.14
CA GLN A 67 -7.23 21.88 -5.67
C GLN A 67 -8.20 20.93 -4.93
N ASN A 68 -9.14 20.39 -5.71
CA ASN A 68 -10.02 19.26 -5.42
C ASN A 68 -10.32 18.95 -3.94
N ARG A 69 -11.47 19.43 -3.45
CA ARG A 69 -12.03 19.06 -2.13
C ARG A 69 -12.46 17.60 -2.14
N HIS A 70 -11.50 16.68 -2.13
CA HIS A 70 -11.80 15.32 -1.73
C HIS A 70 -12.29 15.39 -0.28
N ALA A 71 -13.43 14.77 -0.02
CA ALA A 71 -13.87 14.58 1.35
C ALA A 71 -12.74 13.91 2.16
N PRO A 72 -12.65 14.11 3.48
CA PRO A 72 -11.55 13.57 4.28
C PRO A 72 -11.35 12.05 4.15
N TRP A 73 -12.39 11.31 3.75
CA TRP A 73 -12.35 9.86 3.45
C TRP A 73 -11.90 9.50 2.01
N ASN A 74 -11.76 10.48 1.11
CA ASN A 74 -11.37 10.32 -0.30
C ASN A 74 -10.02 10.98 -0.59
N LYS A 75 -9.24 11.29 0.44
CA LYS A 75 -7.92 11.88 0.26
C LYS A 75 -7.04 10.89 -0.50
N PRO A 76 -6.39 11.31 -1.61
CA PRO A 76 -5.60 10.39 -2.39
C PRO A 76 -4.32 10.00 -1.65
N GLU A 77 -4.08 8.70 -1.50
CA GLU A 77 -2.93 8.14 -0.78
C GLU A 77 -2.26 7.03 -1.60
N GLY A 78 -1.02 6.67 -1.26
CA GLY A 78 -0.32 5.57 -1.92
C GLY A 78 0.06 5.83 -3.38
N ARG A 79 0.46 7.05 -3.73
CA ARG A 79 0.93 7.41 -5.08
C ARG A 79 2.45 7.21 -5.21
N LEU A 80 2.89 6.34 -6.11
CA LEU A 80 4.31 6.09 -6.38
C LEU A 80 4.90 7.14 -7.33
N SER A 81 4.28 7.34 -8.49
CA SER A 81 4.66 8.31 -9.51
C SER A 81 3.48 8.62 -10.42
N ARG A 82 3.53 9.73 -11.17
CA ARG A 82 2.59 9.97 -12.26
C ARG A 82 2.86 9.00 -13.42
N LEU A 83 1.80 8.49 -14.04
CA LEU A 83 1.87 7.62 -15.21
C LEU A 83 2.03 8.49 -16.47
N GLY A 84 3.24 9.04 -16.67
CA GLY A 84 3.52 9.96 -17.78
C GLY A 84 2.61 11.19 -17.77
N ASP A 85 2.21 11.63 -18.97
CA ASP A 85 1.27 12.75 -19.18
C ASP A 85 -0.19 12.28 -19.32
N MET A 86 -0.50 11.04 -18.92
CA MET A 86 -1.85 10.48 -19.03
C MET A 86 -2.77 11.04 -17.96
N THR A 87 -3.97 11.41 -18.36
CA THR A 87 -5.06 11.85 -17.48
C THR A 87 -6.13 10.77 -17.34
N LEU A 88 -6.92 10.89 -16.27
CA LEU A 88 -8.14 10.09 -16.06
C LEU A 88 -9.13 10.30 -17.21
N VAL A 89 -9.95 9.29 -17.51
CA VAL A 89 -10.93 9.38 -18.62
C VAL A 89 -11.98 10.49 -18.40
N ASP A 90 -12.52 10.65 -17.19
CA ASP A 90 -13.59 11.63 -16.91
C ASP A 90 -13.12 12.91 -16.22
N SER A 91 -11.86 12.97 -15.81
CA SER A 91 -11.30 14.12 -15.12
C SER A 91 -9.93 14.45 -15.68
N ASP A 92 -9.65 15.73 -15.88
CA ASP A 92 -8.33 16.23 -16.29
C ASP A 92 -7.26 16.11 -15.19
N GLU A 93 -7.46 15.20 -14.24
CA GLU A 93 -6.49 14.86 -13.22
C GLU A 93 -5.47 13.87 -13.78
N PRO A 94 -4.18 14.02 -13.43
CA PRO A 94 -3.16 13.08 -13.86
C PRO A 94 -3.39 11.71 -13.23
N LEU A 95 -3.18 10.66 -14.02
CA LEU A 95 -3.25 9.28 -13.57
C LEU A 95 -1.99 8.94 -12.76
N TYR A 96 -2.17 8.44 -11.53
CA TYR A 96 -1.06 8.05 -10.65
C TYR A 96 -0.90 6.53 -10.62
N ILE A 97 0.36 6.09 -10.62
CA ILE A 97 0.75 4.71 -10.35
C ILE A 97 0.56 4.45 -8.85
N PRO A 98 -0.32 3.52 -8.45
CA PRO A 98 -0.49 3.18 -7.04
C PRO A 98 0.72 2.40 -6.51
N VAL A 99 0.98 2.55 -5.22
CA VAL A 99 1.88 1.69 -4.46
C VAL A 99 1.15 0.39 -4.20
N THR A 100 1.50 -0.66 -4.94
CA THR A 100 0.89 -1.98 -4.76
C THR A 100 1.55 -2.76 -3.63
N GLN A 101 0.80 -3.68 -3.05
CA GLN A 101 1.37 -4.67 -2.15
C GLN A 101 2.00 -5.77 -2.98
N GLU A 102 3.33 -5.82 -3.05
CA GLU A 102 4.00 -6.98 -3.64
C GLU A 102 3.57 -8.25 -2.90
N PRO A 103 3.22 -9.33 -3.62
CA PRO A 103 2.77 -10.55 -3.00
C PRO A 103 3.85 -11.07 -2.05
N VAL A 104 3.39 -11.46 -0.85
CA VAL A 104 4.25 -12.02 0.20
C VAL A 104 4.99 -13.20 -0.41
N PRO A 105 6.33 -13.25 -0.30
CA PRO A 105 7.06 -14.38 -0.82
C PRO A 105 6.59 -15.61 -0.05
N LYS A 106 6.27 -16.68 -0.78
CA LYS A 106 5.79 -17.94 -0.20
C LYS A 106 6.92 -18.96 -0.17
N THR A 107 6.93 -19.82 0.84
CA THR A 107 7.82 -20.99 0.86
C THR A 107 7.31 -22.05 -0.12
N GLU A 108 8.18 -22.99 -0.47
CA GLU A 108 7.83 -24.14 -1.34
C GLU A 108 6.64 -24.91 -0.76
N ASP A 109 6.70 -25.27 0.53
CA ASP A 109 5.61 -25.97 1.23
C ASP A 109 4.26 -25.22 1.13
N GLN A 110 4.26 -23.89 1.26
CA GLN A 110 3.03 -23.08 1.17
C GLN A 110 2.45 -23.07 -0.24
N LEU A 111 3.32 -23.09 -1.25
CA LEU A 111 2.91 -23.12 -2.64
C LEU A 111 2.28 -24.47 -2.99
N GLU A 112 2.79 -25.55 -2.40
CA GLU A 112 2.24 -26.90 -2.54
C GLU A 112 0.90 -27.04 -1.81
N ASP A 113 0.77 -26.49 -0.60
CA ASP A 113 -0.51 -26.42 0.12
C ASP A 113 -1.58 -25.66 -0.69
N ASP A 114 -1.25 -24.48 -1.24
CA ASP A 114 -2.17 -23.70 -2.06
C ASP A 114 -2.60 -24.46 -3.33
N ALA A 115 -1.68 -25.17 -3.98
CA ALA A 115 -1.97 -25.98 -5.15
C ALA A 115 -2.87 -27.19 -4.81
N GLU A 116 -2.64 -27.83 -3.67
CA GLU A 116 -3.46 -28.95 -3.20
C GLU A 116 -4.89 -28.49 -2.88
N VAL A 117 -5.04 -27.33 -2.22
CA VAL A 117 -6.36 -26.72 -1.96
C VAL A 117 -7.07 -26.40 -3.26
N MET A 118 -6.36 -25.85 -4.25
CA MET A 118 -6.93 -25.54 -5.56
C MET A 118 -7.39 -26.79 -6.32
N LEU A 119 -6.61 -27.88 -6.27
CA LEU A 119 -6.99 -29.17 -6.83
C LEU A 119 -8.23 -29.76 -6.14
N LYS A 120 -8.33 -29.62 -4.82
CA LYS A 120 -9.49 -30.09 -4.04
C LYS A 120 -10.76 -29.29 -4.33
N LEU A 121 -10.66 -27.98 -4.53
CA LEU A 121 -11.79 -27.11 -4.85
C LEU A 121 -12.29 -27.26 -6.28
N GLY A 122 -11.41 -27.62 -7.21
CA GLY A 122 -11.72 -27.74 -8.63
C GLY A 122 -11.90 -26.39 -9.35
N PRO A 123 -11.86 -26.40 -10.70
CA PRO A 123 -12.04 -25.19 -11.49
C PRO A 123 -13.46 -24.63 -11.33
N GLY A 124 -13.56 -23.31 -11.12
CA GLY A 124 -14.86 -22.62 -11.00
C GLY A 124 -15.47 -22.58 -9.61
N SER A 125 -14.79 -23.11 -8.58
CA SER A 125 -15.17 -22.87 -7.19
C SER A 125 -15.07 -21.38 -6.85
N GLU A 126 -16.06 -20.84 -6.14
CA GLU A 126 -16.08 -19.43 -5.69
C GLU A 126 -14.86 -19.12 -4.81
N LEU A 127 -14.55 -20.02 -3.87
CA LEU A 127 -13.36 -19.89 -3.02
C LEU A 127 -12.06 -19.95 -3.84
N GLY A 128 -12.02 -20.75 -4.91
CA GLY A 128 -10.85 -20.84 -5.79
C GLY A 128 -10.65 -19.56 -6.58
N THR A 129 -11.75 -19.00 -7.09
CA THR A 129 -11.75 -17.68 -7.73
C THR A 129 -11.28 -16.60 -6.78
N GLN A 130 -11.77 -16.60 -5.52
CA GLN A 130 -11.37 -15.64 -4.51
C GLN A 130 -9.88 -15.75 -4.14
N MET A 131 -9.35 -16.96 -4.00
CA MET A 131 -7.92 -17.18 -3.72
C MET A 131 -7.05 -16.67 -4.87
N MET A 132 -7.47 -16.87 -6.12
CA MET A 132 -6.74 -16.41 -7.30
C MET A 132 -6.89 -14.90 -7.55
N SER A 133 -8.01 -14.29 -7.15
CA SER A 133 -8.28 -12.86 -7.36
C SER A 133 -7.83 -11.97 -6.21
N ALA A 134 -7.31 -12.54 -5.12
CA ALA A 134 -6.87 -11.78 -3.95
C ALA A 134 -5.84 -10.69 -4.29
N SER A 135 -4.87 -10.98 -5.18
CA SER A 135 -3.89 -9.97 -5.62
C SER A 135 -4.57 -8.86 -6.44
N LEU A 136 -5.48 -9.22 -7.34
CA LEU A 136 -6.23 -8.27 -8.16
C LEU A 136 -7.06 -7.31 -7.29
N LEU A 137 -7.74 -7.83 -6.26
CA LEU A 137 -8.52 -7.02 -5.33
C LEU A 137 -7.63 -6.02 -4.59
N SER A 138 -6.48 -6.47 -4.09
CA SER A 138 -5.48 -5.60 -3.44
C SER A 138 -4.98 -4.50 -4.38
N ASP A 139 -4.72 -4.83 -5.64
CA ASP A 139 -4.24 -3.87 -6.63
C ASP A 139 -5.33 -2.86 -7.03
N MET A 140 -6.60 -3.29 -7.07
CA MET A 140 -7.75 -2.42 -7.33
C MET A 140 -8.00 -1.44 -6.17
N GLU A 141 -7.89 -1.90 -4.93
CA GLU A 141 -7.98 -1.04 -3.74
C GLU A 141 -6.84 -0.01 -3.72
N SER A 142 -5.62 -0.45 -4.01
CA SER A 142 -4.44 0.43 -4.10
C SER A 142 -4.64 1.48 -5.19
N PHE A 143 -5.18 1.08 -6.35
CA PHE A 143 -5.50 1.99 -7.43
C PHE A 143 -6.54 3.05 -7.03
N LYS A 144 -7.62 2.65 -6.36
CA LYS A 144 -8.67 3.58 -5.91
C LYS A 144 -8.17 4.53 -4.83
N ALA A 145 -7.27 4.09 -3.95
CA ALA A 145 -6.62 4.96 -2.98
C ALA A 145 -5.75 6.03 -3.66
N ALA A 146 -4.98 5.65 -4.69
CA ALA A 146 -4.14 6.59 -5.43
C ALA A 146 -4.94 7.53 -6.35
N ASN A 147 -6.02 7.00 -6.95
CA ASN A 147 -6.89 7.68 -7.91
C ASN A 147 -8.36 7.59 -7.45
N PRO A 148 -8.80 8.44 -6.50
CA PRO A 148 -10.17 8.41 -5.98
C PRO A 148 -11.23 8.54 -7.08
N ASN A 149 -10.97 9.43 -8.06
CA ASN A 149 -11.84 9.70 -9.21
C ASN A 149 -11.68 8.68 -10.35
N GLY A 150 -10.74 7.74 -10.24
CA GLY A 150 -10.42 6.78 -11.30
C GLY A 150 -11.54 5.78 -11.54
N LYS A 151 -11.80 5.49 -12.82
CA LYS A 151 -12.75 4.45 -13.24
C LYS A 151 -12.05 3.12 -13.52
N ILE A 152 -12.85 2.10 -13.81
CA ILE A 152 -12.34 0.78 -14.20
C ILE A 152 -11.52 0.83 -15.50
N GLU A 153 -11.84 1.75 -16.40
CA GLU A 153 -11.08 1.98 -17.64
C GLU A 153 -9.64 2.42 -17.33
N ASP A 154 -9.47 3.39 -16.43
CA ASP A 154 -8.14 3.82 -15.98
C ASP A 154 -7.38 2.71 -15.26
N PHE A 155 -8.09 1.87 -14.51
CA PHE A 155 -7.50 0.68 -13.90
C PHE A 155 -7.00 -0.31 -14.95
N ILE A 156 -7.78 -0.59 -16.01
CA ILE A 156 -7.36 -1.49 -17.10
C ILE A 156 -6.15 -0.90 -17.84
N ARG A 157 -6.17 0.40 -18.16
CA ARG A 157 -5.04 1.11 -18.80
C ARG A 157 -3.73 0.96 -18.03
N TRP A 158 -3.80 0.92 -16.69
CA TRP A 158 -2.63 0.74 -15.82
C TRP A 158 -2.28 -0.74 -15.58
N TYR A 159 -3.26 -1.57 -15.19
CA TYR A 159 -3.07 -2.93 -14.72
C TYR A 159 -2.88 -3.94 -15.85
N SER A 160 -3.60 -3.77 -16.97
CA SER A 160 -3.41 -4.56 -18.18
C SER A 160 -3.43 -3.67 -19.42
N PRO A 161 -2.33 -2.93 -19.68
CA PRO A 161 -2.21 -2.09 -20.88
C PRO A 161 -2.37 -2.87 -22.19
N ARG A 162 -2.20 -4.20 -22.16
CA ARG A 162 -2.35 -5.09 -23.33
C ARG A 162 -3.80 -5.38 -23.68
N ASP A 163 -4.68 -5.37 -22.69
CA ASP A 163 -6.10 -5.64 -22.86
C ASP A 163 -6.89 -4.33 -23.10
N TRP A 164 -6.20 -3.18 -23.07
CA TRP A 164 -6.77 -1.91 -23.47
C TRP A 164 -6.93 -1.87 -24.99
N ILE A 165 -8.17 -2.00 -25.45
CA ILE A 165 -8.56 -1.83 -26.85
C ILE A 165 -9.01 -0.39 -26.98
N GLU A 166 -8.23 0.41 -27.69
CA GLU A 166 -8.74 1.69 -28.17
C GLU A 166 -9.85 1.37 -29.16
N ASP A 167 -11.06 1.87 -28.91
CA ASP A 167 -12.13 1.80 -29.90
C ASP A 167 -11.58 2.41 -31.18
N ALA A 168 -11.25 1.55 -32.15
CA ALA A 168 -10.95 2.00 -33.48
C ALA A 168 -12.20 2.74 -33.93
N THR A 169 -12.13 4.06 -33.96
CA THR A 169 -13.03 4.85 -34.78
C THR A 169 -12.80 4.36 -36.19
N ASP A 170 -13.64 3.41 -36.61
CA ASP A 170 -13.80 2.96 -37.99
C ASP A 170 -14.30 4.18 -38.80
N GLU A 171 -13.39 5.10 -39.12
CA GLU A 171 -13.52 6.03 -40.21
C GLU A 171 -12.71 5.48 -41.39
N ASP A 172 -13.37 4.67 -42.23
CA ASP A 172 -13.24 4.67 -43.70
C ASP A 172 -14.36 3.82 -44.35
#